data_AF-A0A2G6CVP2-F1
#
_entry.id   AF-A0A2G6CVP2-F1
#
_cell.length_a   1.000
_cell.length_b   1.000
_cell.length_c   1.000
_cell.angle_alpha   90.00
_cell.angle_beta   90.00
_cell.angle_gamma   90.00
#
_symmetry.space_group_name_H-M   'P 1'
#
loop_
_entity.id
_entity.type
_entity.pdbx_description
1 polymer ?
#
loop_
_entity_poly.entity_id
_entity_poly.type
_entity_poly.pdbx_seq_one_letter_code
_entity_poly.pdbx_strand_id
1 'polypeptide(L)'
;MTNLFRILSELPALNPVIMESKSTKEARPMPDQDEQQEKDQRDRPKQNKSTGIIDPHDRFFRTMMQYQDFSSAFFDVHLPDKWSRHLEADSLTLSNETHLDKQLQKTMSDLVFTCQIKGQTSYLCLLVEHQSTPDKMMAFRMMDYVFGVLRSALKRHPNRPLPPVYGLLFYHGQQTPYPYSLNLLDCFDDPLGIMQETLFQPVPIVDVNQIPDEELKKQAWVGALSMGMKYIREQELSP
;
A
#
# COMPACT_ATOMS: atom_id res chain seq x y z
N MET A 1 -24.14 -36.15 21.21
CA MET A 1 -24.13 -34.77 20.68
C MET A 1 -25.14 -33.96 21.47
N THR A 2 -24.76 -33.52 22.66
CA THR A 2 -25.61 -32.80 23.61
C THR A 2 -24.90 -31.47 23.90
N ASN A 3 -25.64 -30.36 23.97
CA ASN A 3 -25.20 -28.96 24.12
C ASN A 3 -24.90 -28.14 22.86
N LEU A 4 -25.87 -28.00 21.94
CA LEU A 4 -25.96 -26.79 21.10
C LEU A 4 -27.31 -26.05 21.20
N PHE A 5 -28.29 -26.59 21.93
CA PHE A 5 -29.65 -26.01 22.03
C PHE A 5 -29.90 -25.13 23.27
N ARG A 6 -28.89 -24.84 24.10
CA ARG A 6 -29.07 -24.06 25.35
C ARG A 6 -28.59 -22.61 25.29
N ILE A 7 -28.16 -22.11 24.13
CA ILE A 7 -27.59 -20.75 24.02
C ILE A 7 -28.50 -19.79 23.22
N LEU A 8 -29.62 -20.26 22.66
CA LEU A 8 -30.54 -19.41 21.89
C LEU A 8 -31.85 -19.04 22.64
N SER A 9 -31.98 -19.36 23.92
CA SER A 9 -33.17 -19.03 24.74
C SER A 9 -33.00 -17.85 25.71
N GLU A 10 -31.87 -17.11 25.65
CA GLU A 10 -31.59 -16.01 26.59
C GLU A 10 -31.21 -14.70 25.88
N LEU A 11 -32.00 -14.28 24.89
CA LEU A 11 -31.99 -12.89 24.43
C LEU A 11 -33.24 -12.18 24.98
N PRO A 12 -33.12 -11.31 26.00
CA PRO A 12 -34.25 -10.53 26.47
C PRO A 12 -34.59 -9.41 25.47
N ALA A 13 -35.88 -9.27 25.20
CA ALA A 13 -36.47 -8.25 24.37
C ALA A 13 -36.20 -6.84 24.92
N LEU A 14 -35.82 -5.92 24.03
CA LEU A 14 -35.71 -4.49 24.30
C LEU A 14 -37.09 -3.90 24.57
N ASN A 15 -37.24 -3.15 25.68
CA ASN A 15 -38.25 -2.10 25.78
C ASN A 15 -37.73 -0.92 26.64
N PRO A 16 -38.11 0.33 26.32
CA PRO A 16 -37.43 1.53 26.81
C PRO A 16 -38.08 2.09 28.09
N VAL A 17 -37.27 2.65 29.00
CA VAL A 17 -37.75 3.53 30.07
C VAL A 17 -36.77 4.69 30.28
N ILE A 18 -37.36 5.88 30.38
CA ILE A 18 -36.76 7.19 30.61
C ILE A 18 -36.69 7.51 32.11
N MET A 19 -35.66 8.29 32.48
CA MET A 19 -35.48 9.23 33.61
C MET A 19 -34.81 8.82 34.94
N GLU A 20 -33.75 9.62 35.21
CA GLU A 20 -33.33 10.27 36.46
C GLU A 20 -32.37 9.60 37.47
N SER A 21 -31.12 10.06 37.38
CA SER A 21 -30.21 10.55 38.42
C SER A 21 -30.12 9.83 39.77
N LYS A 22 -28.92 9.35 40.10
CA LYS A 22 -28.23 9.68 41.36
C LYS A 22 -26.73 9.46 41.26
N SER A 23 -26.03 10.45 41.81
CA SER A 23 -24.58 10.61 41.97
C SER A 23 -23.93 9.44 42.72
N THR A 24 -22.84 8.91 42.17
CA THR A 24 -21.81 8.19 42.92
C THR A 24 -20.45 8.60 42.37
N LYS A 25 -19.63 9.23 43.22
CA LYS A 25 -18.27 9.65 42.88
C LYS A 25 -17.36 8.43 42.87
N GLU A 26 -17.03 7.91 41.69
CA GLU A 26 -15.87 7.05 41.49
C GLU A 26 -14.65 7.89 41.15
N ALA A 27 -13.52 7.56 41.79
CA ALA A 27 -12.23 8.20 41.58
C ALA A 27 -11.75 7.94 40.14
N ARG A 28 -11.31 9.00 39.45
CA ARG A 28 -10.67 8.89 38.13
C ARG A 28 -9.36 8.09 38.26
N PRO A 29 -9.09 7.11 37.36
CA PRO A 29 -7.75 6.55 37.26
C PRO A 29 -6.77 7.64 36.81
N MET A 30 -5.56 7.60 37.36
CA MET A 30 -4.44 8.44 36.92
C MET A 30 -4.18 8.22 35.42
N PRO A 31 -3.89 9.26 34.63
CA PRO A 31 -3.51 9.09 33.24
C PRO A 31 -2.18 8.31 33.14
N ASP A 32 -2.09 7.47 32.11
CA ASP A 32 -0.89 6.71 31.77
C ASP A 32 0.33 7.64 31.65
N GLN A 33 1.50 7.16 32.09
CA GLN A 33 2.74 7.94 32.08
C GLN A 33 3.17 8.39 30.67
N ASP A 34 2.60 7.79 29.63
CA ASP A 34 2.81 8.17 28.22
C ASP A 34 2.05 9.46 27.83
N GLU A 35 0.90 9.79 28.44
CA GLU A 35 0.15 11.03 28.14
C GLU A 35 0.81 12.29 28.72
N GLN A 36 1.64 12.14 29.76
CA GLN A 36 2.35 13.26 30.38
C GLN A 36 3.64 13.64 29.65
N GLN A 37 4.23 12.73 28.86
CA GLN A 37 5.34 13.06 27.97
C GLN A 37 4.90 13.85 26.71
N GLU A 38 3.62 13.77 26.34
CA GLU A 38 3.07 14.43 25.15
C GLU A 38 2.69 15.92 25.37
N LYS A 39 2.63 16.37 26.64
CA LYS A 39 2.32 17.78 26.97
C LYS A 39 3.56 18.67 27.09
N ASP A 40 4.72 18.11 27.45
CA ASP A 40 5.95 18.87 27.70
C ASP A 40 6.83 19.09 26.44
N GLN A 41 6.43 18.54 25.28
CA GLN A 41 7.10 18.78 24.00
C GLN A 41 6.52 19.98 23.22
N ARG A 42 5.49 20.66 23.72
CA ARG A 42 4.80 21.73 22.98
C ARG A 42 5.51 23.08 22.97
N ASP A 43 6.53 23.28 23.81
CA ASP A 43 7.26 24.56 23.93
C ASP A 43 8.72 24.51 23.47
N ARG A 44 9.11 23.51 22.67
CA ARG A 44 10.36 23.63 21.89
C ARG A 44 10.13 24.56 20.71
N PRO A 45 11.06 25.50 20.42
CA PRO A 45 10.92 26.36 19.25
C PRO A 45 10.78 25.47 18.02
N LYS A 46 9.61 25.57 17.36
CA LYS A 46 9.33 24.92 16.09
C LYS A 46 10.43 25.35 15.13
N GLN A 47 11.41 24.48 14.88
CA GLN A 47 12.35 24.68 13.79
C GLN A 47 11.49 24.81 12.53
N ASN A 48 11.63 25.97 11.89
CA ASN A 48 10.93 26.33 10.67
C ASN A 48 10.94 25.15 9.69
N LYS A 49 9.75 24.70 9.30
CA LYS A 49 9.57 23.97 8.04
C LYS A 49 10.07 24.91 6.94
N SER A 50 11.32 24.74 6.53
CA SER A 50 11.85 25.46 5.38
C SER A 50 11.09 24.98 4.15
N THR A 51 10.30 25.89 3.62
CA THR A 51 9.89 25.97 2.21
C THR A 51 10.92 25.32 1.29
N GLY A 52 10.46 24.43 0.40
CA GLY A 52 11.27 23.60 -0.48
C GLY A 52 12.37 24.34 -1.23
N ILE A 53 13.60 24.21 -0.73
CA ILE A 53 14.81 24.42 -1.51
C ILE A 53 15.16 23.04 -2.05
N ILE A 54 14.99 22.84 -3.35
CA ILE A 54 15.53 21.67 -4.05
C ILE A 54 17.05 21.69 -3.82
N ASP A 55 17.59 20.64 -3.22
CA ASP A 55 19.02 20.53 -2.96
C ASP A 55 19.81 20.70 -4.28
N PRO A 56 20.88 21.52 -4.34
CA PRO A 56 21.68 21.70 -5.56
C PRO A 56 22.20 20.39 -6.15
N HIS A 57 22.51 19.41 -5.31
CA HIS A 57 22.97 18.09 -5.74
C HIS A 57 21.81 17.23 -6.28
N ASP A 58 20.60 17.33 -5.71
CA ASP A 58 19.40 16.74 -6.28
C ASP A 58 19.13 17.25 -7.69
N ARG A 59 19.20 18.57 -7.85
CA ARG A 59 19.01 19.22 -9.14
C ARG A 59 20.07 18.77 -10.14
N PHE A 60 21.33 18.65 -9.71
CA PHE A 60 22.41 18.16 -10.55
C PHE A 60 22.16 16.71 -10.99
N PHE A 61 21.87 15.81 -10.06
CA PHE A 61 21.58 14.41 -10.36
C PHE A 61 20.40 14.28 -11.32
N ARG A 62 19.30 15.00 -11.08
CA ARG A 62 18.15 15.05 -11.98
C ARG A 62 18.52 15.51 -13.39
N THR A 63 19.34 16.55 -13.49
CA THR A 63 19.80 17.08 -14.77
C THR A 63 20.63 16.04 -15.51
N MET A 64 21.54 15.34 -14.80
CA MET A 64 22.33 14.26 -15.38
C MET A 64 21.46 13.11 -15.88
N MET A 65 20.43 12.73 -15.11
CA MET A 65 19.49 11.67 -15.48
C MET A 65 18.58 12.01 -16.68
N GLN A 66 18.52 13.27 -17.13
CA GLN A 66 17.86 13.63 -18.39
C GLN A 66 18.69 13.25 -19.62
N TYR A 67 20.00 13.07 -19.48
CA TYR A 67 20.86 12.62 -20.57
C TYR A 67 20.78 11.09 -20.69
N GLN A 68 20.44 10.60 -21.88
CA GLN A 68 20.24 9.18 -22.14
C GLN A 68 21.50 8.34 -21.90
N ASP A 69 22.67 8.82 -22.33
CA ASP A 69 23.94 8.12 -22.12
C ASP A 69 24.24 7.92 -20.64
N PHE A 70 23.99 8.95 -19.82
CA PHE A 70 24.20 8.88 -18.38
C PHE A 70 23.20 7.95 -17.70
N SER A 71 21.90 8.09 -18.01
CA SER A 71 20.88 7.24 -17.41
C SER A 71 21.03 5.77 -17.82
N SER A 72 21.42 5.50 -19.06
CA SER A 72 21.71 4.13 -19.54
C SER A 72 22.90 3.52 -18.80
N ALA A 73 24.01 4.27 -18.67
CA ALA A 73 25.17 3.82 -17.91
C ALA A 73 24.85 3.62 -16.42
N PHE A 74 24.04 4.51 -15.84
CA PHE A 74 23.60 4.39 -14.45
C PHE A 74 22.80 3.09 -14.23
N PHE A 75 21.84 2.79 -15.10
CA PHE A 75 21.04 1.57 -14.97
C PHE A 75 21.84 0.30 -15.31
N ASP A 76 22.80 0.36 -16.23
CA ASP A 76 23.70 -0.78 -16.50
C ASP A 76 24.48 -1.20 -15.25
N VAL A 77 24.95 -0.24 -14.46
CA VAL A 77 25.71 -0.48 -13.21
C VAL A 77 24.81 -0.96 -12.06
N HIS A 78 23.58 -0.43 -11.96
CA HIS A 78 22.76 -0.60 -10.75
C HIS A 78 21.57 -1.55 -10.89
N LEU A 79 21.23 -2.00 -12.09
CA LEU A 79 20.16 -2.98 -12.27
C LEU A 79 20.63 -4.41 -11.96
N PRO A 80 19.75 -5.26 -11.41
CA PRO A 80 20.01 -6.69 -11.33
C PRO A 80 20.22 -7.30 -12.71
N ASP A 81 21.06 -8.33 -12.80
CA ASP A 81 21.40 -9.07 -14.03
C ASP A 81 20.21 -9.38 -14.96
N LYS A 82 19.06 -9.73 -14.39
CA LYS A 82 17.86 -10.08 -15.16
C LYS A 82 17.29 -8.88 -15.93
N TRP A 83 17.42 -7.68 -15.37
CA TRP A 83 16.98 -6.43 -15.97
C TRP A 83 18.03 -5.89 -16.94
N SER A 84 19.28 -5.74 -16.50
CA SER A 84 20.35 -5.17 -17.32
C SER A 84 20.60 -5.95 -18.62
N ARG A 85 20.64 -7.29 -18.58
CA ARG A 85 20.86 -8.13 -19.78
C ARG A 85 19.73 -8.08 -20.82
N HIS A 86 18.56 -7.60 -20.45
CA HIS A 86 17.37 -7.60 -21.31
C HIS A 86 16.85 -6.20 -21.62
N LEU A 87 17.47 -5.18 -21.03
CA LEU A 87 17.17 -3.78 -21.30
C LEU A 87 17.73 -3.39 -22.68
N GLU A 88 16.87 -2.87 -23.54
CA GLU A 88 17.28 -2.24 -24.79
C GLU A 88 17.70 -0.80 -24.49
N ALA A 89 19.00 -0.55 -24.24
CA ALA A 89 19.50 0.75 -23.74
C ALA A 89 19.03 1.96 -24.56
N ASP A 90 19.00 1.84 -25.89
CA ASP A 90 18.58 2.92 -26.80
C ASP A 90 17.09 3.29 -26.66
N SER A 91 16.29 2.45 -26.00
CA SER A 91 14.87 2.70 -25.73
C SER A 91 14.61 3.44 -24.41
N LEU A 92 15.63 3.60 -23.57
CA LEU A 92 15.51 4.22 -22.25
C LEU A 92 15.21 5.71 -22.38
N THR A 93 14.04 6.12 -21.92
CA THR A 93 13.56 7.50 -22.02
C THR A 93 12.96 7.95 -20.69
N LEU A 94 13.31 9.16 -20.25
CA LEU A 94 12.69 9.75 -19.07
C LEU A 94 11.23 10.07 -19.41
N SER A 95 10.30 9.51 -18.64
CA SER A 95 8.87 9.76 -18.79
C SER A 95 8.54 11.14 -18.25
N ASN A 96 8.12 12.06 -19.13
CA ASN A 96 7.59 13.37 -18.76
C ASN A 96 6.17 13.33 -18.18
N GLU A 97 5.67 12.13 -17.84
CA GLU A 97 4.28 11.93 -17.46
C GLU A 97 4.01 12.49 -16.06
N THR A 98 3.50 13.72 -16.01
CA THR A 98 2.82 14.40 -14.90
C THR A 98 1.51 13.71 -14.48
N HIS A 99 1.41 12.39 -14.64
CA HIS A 99 0.20 11.60 -14.45
C HIS A 99 0.31 10.52 -13.35
N LEU A 100 1.42 10.48 -12.60
CA LEU A 100 1.35 9.93 -11.25
C LEU A 100 0.37 10.77 -10.44
N ASP A 101 -0.46 10.14 -9.61
CA ASP A 101 -1.53 10.80 -8.87
C ASP A 101 -1.03 12.11 -8.22
N LYS A 102 -1.85 13.17 -8.19
CA LYS A 102 -1.43 14.48 -7.68
C LYS A 102 -1.00 14.42 -6.20
N GLN A 103 -1.36 13.36 -5.48
CA GLN A 103 -0.86 13.05 -4.14
C GLN A 103 0.58 12.51 -4.13
N LEU A 104 0.99 11.70 -5.11
CA LEU A 104 2.37 11.19 -5.26
C LEU A 104 3.33 12.34 -5.65
N GLN A 105 2.90 13.24 -6.55
CA GLN A 105 3.72 14.35 -7.05
C GLN A 105 4.12 15.39 -5.99
N LYS A 106 3.38 15.51 -4.88
CA LYS A 106 3.49 16.68 -3.99
C LYS A 106 4.65 16.63 -3.01
N THR A 107 5.37 15.51 -2.90
CA THR A 107 6.38 15.34 -1.85
C THR A 107 7.70 14.78 -2.35
N MET A 108 7.82 14.43 -3.64
CA MET A 108 8.86 13.51 -4.04
C MET A 108 9.55 13.85 -5.36
N SER A 109 10.88 13.77 -5.25
CA SER A 109 11.86 13.89 -6.29
C SER A 109 11.92 12.55 -7.06
N ASP A 110 10.91 12.26 -7.88
CA ASP A 110 10.84 10.98 -8.60
C ASP A 110 11.19 11.10 -10.08
N LEU A 111 11.88 10.10 -10.61
CA LEU A 111 12.18 9.94 -12.02
C LEU A 111 11.62 8.60 -12.48
N VAL A 112 10.69 8.60 -13.42
CA VAL A 112 10.18 7.38 -14.05
C VAL A 112 10.75 7.31 -15.45
N PHE A 113 11.31 6.18 -15.81
CA PHE A 113 11.80 5.89 -17.15
C PHE A 113 10.90 4.86 -17.82
N THR A 114 10.67 5.04 -19.11
CA THR A 114 10.11 4.01 -19.98
C THR A 114 11.26 3.37 -20.75
N CYS A 115 11.20 2.06 -20.90
CA CYS A 115 12.17 1.27 -21.66
C CYS A 115 11.51 0.05 -22.28
N GLN A 116 12.23 -0.59 -23.20
CA GLN A 116 11.86 -1.86 -23.81
C GLN A 116 12.69 -2.98 -23.20
N ILE A 117 12.01 -4.06 -22.81
CA ILE A 117 12.62 -5.29 -22.33
C ILE A 117 12.03 -6.45 -23.13
N LYS A 118 12.86 -7.11 -23.94
CA LYS A 118 12.42 -8.15 -24.89
C LYS A 118 11.24 -7.68 -25.76
N GLY A 119 11.30 -6.45 -26.27
CA GLY A 119 10.24 -5.84 -27.08
C GLY A 119 8.96 -5.44 -26.33
N GLN A 120 8.92 -5.55 -25.00
CA GLN A 120 7.78 -5.15 -24.16
C GLN A 120 8.06 -3.85 -23.41
N THR A 121 7.09 -2.95 -23.40
CA THR A 121 7.17 -1.69 -22.63
C THR A 121 7.23 -1.99 -21.14
N SER A 122 8.24 -1.42 -20.50
CA SER A 122 8.62 -1.63 -19.10
C SER A 122 8.99 -0.29 -18.46
N TYR A 123 8.94 -0.24 -17.14
CA TYR A 123 9.21 1.00 -16.40
C TYR A 123 10.32 0.81 -15.37
N LEU A 124 11.17 1.82 -15.23
CA LEU A 124 12.13 1.92 -14.12
C LEU A 124 11.75 3.15 -13.29
N CYS A 125 11.41 2.93 -12.02
CA CYS A 125 11.13 3.98 -11.06
C CYS A 125 12.39 4.23 -10.24
N LEU A 126 12.94 5.45 -10.36
CA LEU A 126 14.07 5.90 -9.57
C LEU A 126 13.60 6.95 -8.57
N LEU A 127 13.58 6.58 -7.30
CA LEU A 127 13.37 7.52 -6.20
C LEU A 127 14.72 8.08 -5.79
N VAL A 128 14.84 9.41 -5.81
CA VAL A 128 16.07 10.11 -5.41
C VAL A 128 15.82 10.71 -4.03
N GLU A 129 16.54 10.21 -3.03
CA GLU A 129 16.41 10.64 -1.63
C GLU A 129 17.71 11.28 -1.15
N HIS A 130 17.65 12.57 -0.82
CA HIS A 130 18.84 13.41 -0.64
C HIS A 130 18.82 14.27 0.64
N GLN A 131 17.70 14.33 1.36
CA GLN A 131 17.56 15.19 2.55
C GLN A 131 17.36 14.38 3.84
N SER A 132 17.68 15.03 4.95
CA SER A 132 18.48 14.54 6.10
C SER A 132 17.95 13.39 6.96
N THR A 133 16.70 12.96 6.81
CA THR A 133 16.12 11.92 7.67
C THR A 133 15.67 10.74 6.83
N PRO A 134 16.24 9.54 7.06
CA PRO A 134 15.76 8.33 6.39
C PRO A 134 14.28 8.07 6.75
N ASP A 135 13.53 7.51 5.81
CA ASP A 135 12.12 7.19 5.97
C ASP A 135 11.94 5.73 6.40
N LYS A 136 11.38 5.51 7.59
CA LYS A 136 11.12 4.15 8.10
C LYS A 136 10.16 3.35 7.21
N MET A 137 9.29 4.02 6.46
CA MET A 137 8.28 3.41 5.59
C MET A 137 8.71 3.41 4.11
N MET A 138 10.00 3.57 3.81
CA MET A 138 10.49 3.68 2.44
C MET A 138 10.14 2.47 1.56
N ALA A 139 10.13 1.25 2.11
CA ALA A 139 9.70 0.07 1.34
C ALA A 139 8.24 0.17 0.89
N PHE A 140 7.34 0.60 1.79
CA PHE A 140 5.93 0.83 1.46
C PHE A 140 5.77 1.96 0.44
N ARG A 141 6.48 3.08 0.66
CA ARG A 141 6.52 4.22 -0.26
C ARG A 141 6.94 3.80 -1.66
N MET A 142 8.01 3.02 -1.79
CA MET A 142 8.45 2.45 -3.08
C MET A 142 7.36 1.63 -3.77
N MET A 143 6.62 0.83 -3.02
CA MET A 143 5.55 0.01 -3.59
C MET A 143 4.34 0.85 -4.01
N ASP A 144 4.01 1.91 -3.28
CA ASP A 144 3.00 2.89 -3.70
C ASP A 144 3.39 3.57 -5.03
N TYR A 145 4.67 3.88 -5.24
CA TYR A 145 5.18 4.36 -6.54
C TYR A 145 4.96 3.36 -7.66
N VAL A 146 5.39 2.12 -7.44
CA VAL A 146 5.22 1.04 -8.41
C VAL A 146 3.75 0.88 -8.77
N PHE A 147 2.85 0.85 -7.77
CA PHE A 147 1.41 0.77 -8.02
C PHE A 147 0.85 2.01 -8.69
N GLY A 148 1.38 3.20 -8.42
CA GLY A 148 1.04 4.43 -9.12
C GLY A 148 1.34 4.35 -10.62
N VAL A 149 2.54 3.87 -10.98
CA VAL A 149 2.93 3.63 -12.39
C VAL A 149 2.04 2.58 -13.04
N LEU A 150 1.83 1.45 -12.36
CA LEU A 150 0.96 0.37 -12.86
C LEU A 150 -0.49 0.84 -13.06
N ARG A 151 -1.02 1.65 -12.14
CA ARG A 151 -2.36 2.25 -12.26
C ARG A 151 -2.45 3.19 -13.46
N SER A 152 -1.41 3.98 -13.70
CA SER A 152 -1.32 4.85 -14.89
C SER A 152 -1.28 4.02 -16.19
N ALA A 153 -0.48 2.95 -16.23
CA ALA A 153 -0.42 2.03 -17.36
C ALA A 153 -1.78 1.35 -17.63
N LEU A 154 -2.46 0.87 -16.59
CA LEU A 154 -3.78 0.25 -16.68
C LEU A 154 -4.83 1.23 -17.22
N LYS A 155 -4.83 2.49 -16.76
CA LYS A 155 -5.75 3.52 -17.28
C LYS A 155 -5.58 3.76 -18.79
N ARG A 156 -4.34 3.70 -19.29
CA ARG A 156 -4.05 3.85 -20.73
C ARG A 156 -4.39 2.61 -21.54
N HIS A 157 -4.21 1.43 -20.94
CA HIS A 157 -4.45 0.14 -21.61
C HIS A 157 -5.28 -0.81 -20.73
N PRO A 158 -6.59 -0.58 -20.56
CA PRO A 158 -7.44 -1.28 -19.57
C PRO A 158 -7.51 -2.80 -19.72
N ASN A 159 -7.20 -3.34 -20.89
CA ASN A 159 -7.31 -4.76 -21.22
C ASN A 159 -5.96 -5.42 -21.52
N ARG A 160 -4.84 -4.76 -21.21
CA ARG A 160 -3.51 -5.35 -21.39
C ARG A 160 -2.95 -5.82 -20.04
N PRO A 161 -2.16 -6.90 -20.02
CA PRO A 161 -1.38 -7.25 -18.85
C PRO A 161 -0.54 -6.07 -18.38
N LEU A 162 -0.35 -5.98 -17.06
CA LEU A 162 0.46 -4.94 -16.47
C LEU A 162 1.93 -5.05 -16.92
N PRO A 163 2.58 -3.93 -17.27
CA PRO A 163 3.99 -3.91 -17.64
C PRO A 163 4.86 -4.15 -16.40
N PRO A 164 6.06 -4.72 -16.56
CA PRO A 164 6.98 -4.87 -15.44
C PRO A 164 7.50 -3.50 -15.01
N VAL A 165 7.64 -3.31 -13.71
CA VAL A 165 8.16 -2.09 -13.09
C VAL A 165 9.26 -2.45 -12.10
N TYR A 166 10.41 -1.81 -12.21
CA TYR A 166 11.50 -1.95 -11.25
C TYR A 166 11.65 -0.68 -10.43
N GLY A 167 11.59 -0.81 -9.10
CA GLY A 167 11.84 0.29 -8.17
C GLY A 167 13.28 0.30 -7.68
N LEU A 168 13.94 1.46 -7.77
CA LEU A 168 15.29 1.68 -7.30
C LEU A 168 15.35 2.95 -6.44
N LEU A 169 15.96 2.83 -5.27
CA LEU A 169 16.21 3.96 -4.38
C LEU A 169 17.67 4.41 -4.54
N PHE A 170 17.88 5.63 -5.00
CA PHE A 170 19.17 6.30 -4.93
C PHE A 170 19.22 7.13 -3.65
N TYR A 171 19.96 6.63 -2.66
CA TYR A 171 20.06 7.24 -1.33
C TYR A 171 21.38 7.98 -1.16
N HIS A 172 21.30 9.28 -0.84
CA HIS A 172 22.43 10.13 -0.50
C HIS A 172 22.14 10.97 0.76
N GLY A 173 21.63 10.32 1.81
CA GLY A 173 21.34 10.99 3.08
C GLY A 173 22.54 11.04 4.04
N GLN A 174 22.42 11.85 5.11
CA GLN A 174 23.47 12.03 6.12
C GLN A 174 23.69 10.78 6.99
N GLN A 175 22.63 10.01 7.24
CA GLN A 175 22.70 8.80 8.06
C GLN A 175 23.08 7.60 7.18
N THR A 176 24.28 7.05 7.38
CA THR A 176 24.77 5.90 6.63
C THR A 176 25.33 4.82 7.57
N PRO A 177 25.04 3.52 7.33
CA PRO A 177 24.17 2.98 6.28
C PRO A 177 22.68 3.34 6.50
N TYR A 178 21.85 3.12 5.48
CA TYR A 178 20.40 3.33 5.60
C TYR A 178 19.84 2.51 6.78
N PRO A 179 19.16 3.13 7.77
CA PRO A 179 18.92 2.48 9.06
C PRO A 179 17.63 1.65 9.14
N TYR A 180 16.77 1.70 8.12
CA TYR A 180 15.46 1.04 8.13
C TYR A 180 15.39 -0.08 7.09
N SER A 181 14.45 -1.01 7.29
CA SER A 181 14.24 -2.09 6.34
C SER A 181 13.71 -1.58 5.00
N LEU A 182 14.20 -2.18 3.93
CA LEU A 182 13.71 -2.00 2.56
C LEU A 182 12.81 -3.17 2.11
N ASN A 183 12.49 -4.10 3.02
CA ASN A 183 11.52 -5.16 2.79
C ASN A 183 10.10 -4.67 3.13
N LEU A 184 9.17 -4.80 2.19
CA LEU A 184 7.78 -4.40 2.38
C LEU A 184 7.12 -5.13 3.56
N LEU A 185 7.46 -6.39 3.82
CA LEU A 185 6.86 -7.15 4.91
C LEU A 185 7.17 -6.57 6.29
N ASP A 186 8.31 -5.88 6.44
CA ASP A 186 8.70 -5.26 7.71
C ASP A 186 7.96 -3.94 7.98
N CYS A 187 7.11 -3.50 7.04
CA CYS A 187 6.23 -2.35 7.21
C CYS A 187 4.92 -2.68 7.93
N PHE A 188 4.61 -3.95 8.17
CA PHE A 188 3.36 -4.36 8.82
C PHE A 188 3.56 -4.65 10.30
N ASP A 189 2.62 -4.21 11.12
CA ASP A 189 2.46 -4.71 12.50
C ASP A 189 1.68 -6.03 12.46
N ASP A 190 2.38 -7.09 12.07
CA ASP A 190 1.80 -8.41 11.77
C ASP A 190 2.48 -9.51 12.61
N PRO A 191 2.11 -9.63 13.90
CA PRO A 191 2.73 -10.61 14.80
C PRO A 191 2.43 -12.07 14.41
N LEU A 192 1.46 -12.30 13.52
CA LEU A 192 1.04 -13.62 13.06
C LEU A 192 1.63 -14.00 11.68
N GLY A 193 2.32 -13.09 11.00
CA GLY A 193 2.90 -13.35 9.68
C GLY A 193 1.88 -13.52 8.54
N ILE A 194 0.65 -13.04 8.73
CA ILE A 194 -0.46 -13.13 7.77
C ILE A 194 -0.09 -12.51 6.42
N MET A 195 0.64 -11.40 6.41
CA MET A 195 0.98 -10.66 5.19
C MET A 195 1.95 -11.46 4.32
N GLN A 196 2.88 -12.20 4.91
CA GLN A 196 3.76 -13.09 4.16
C GLN A 196 2.97 -14.19 3.45
N GLU A 197 1.91 -14.69 4.09
CA GLU A 197 1.07 -15.77 3.57
C GLU A 197 0.02 -15.29 2.55
N THR A 198 -0.30 -14.00 2.48
CA THR A 198 -1.45 -13.52 1.71
C THR A 198 -1.11 -12.50 0.62
N LEU A 199 -0.09 -11.66 0.79
CA LEU A 199 0.11 -10.45 -0.03
C LEU A 199 0.28 -10.72 -1.54
N PHE A 200 0.89 -11.85 -1.90
CA PHE A 200 1.14 -12.25 -3.30
C PHE A 200 0.44 -13.55 -3.70
N GLN A 201 -0.51 -14.03 -2.89
CA GLN A 201 -1.29 -15.21 -3.24
C GLN A 201 -2.46 -14.85 -4.17
N PRO A 202 -3.00 -15.85 -4.91
CA PRO A 202 -4.23 -15.66 -5.66
C PRO A 202 -5.35 -15.11 -4.77
N VAL A 203 -6.15 -14.19 -5.33
CA VAL A 203 -7.29 -13.62 -4.62
C VAL A 203 -8.28 -14.75 -4.28
N PRO A 204 -8.59 -14.99 -2.98
CA PRO A 204 -9.55 -16.01 -2.62
C PRO A 204 -10.95 -15.57 -3.09
N ILE A 205 -11.63 -16.47 -3.79
CA ILE A 205 -13.01 -16.25 -4.24
C ILE A 205 -13.95 -17.20 -3.51
N VAL A 206 -15.11 -16.69 -3.09
CA VAL A 206 -16.24 -17.51 -2.65
C VAL A 206 -17.28 -17.46 -3.75
N ASP A 207 -17.20 -18.41 -4.69
CA ASP A 207 -18.20 -18.56 -5.74
C ASP A 207 -19.35 -19.43 -5.24
N VAL A 208 -20.36 -18.78 -4.68
CA VAL A 208 -21.55 -19.42 -4.12
C VAL A 208 -22.27 -20.32 -5.12
N ASN A 209 -22.16 -20.04 -6.42
CA ASN A 209 -22.80 -20.87 -7.45
C ASN A 209 -22.19 -22.27 -7.54
N GLN A 210 -20.92 -22.41 -7.16
CA GLN A 210 -20.20 -23.69 -7.16
C GLN A 210 -20.37 -24.46 -5.85
N ILE A 211 -20.92 -23.84 -4.79
CA ILE A 211 -21.12 -24.50 -3.50
C ILE A 211 -22.42 -25.33 -3.56
N PRO A 212 -22.39 -26.64 -3.25
CA PRO A 212 -23.59 -27.46 -3.20
C PRO A 212 -24.58 -26.96 -2.13
N ASP A 213 -25.87 -27.03 -2.43
CA ASP A 213 -26.92 -26.54 -1.52
C ASP A 213 -26.90 -27.27 -0.17
N GLU A 214 -26.54 -28.56 -0.17
CA GLU A 214 -26.39 -29.34 1.06
C GLU A 214 -25.23 -28.87 1.94
N GLU A 215 -24.21 -28.23 1.36
CA GLU A 215 -23.14 -27.59 2.12
C GLU A 215 -23.59 -26.23 2.63
N LEU A 216 -24.28 -25.43 1.81
CA LEU A 216 -24.84 -24.14 2.22
C LEU A 216 -25.81 -24.31 3.40
N LYS A 217 -26.71 -25.30 3.36
CA LYS A 217 -27.66 -25.58 4.46
C LYS A 217 -27.00 -25.85 5.81
N LYS A 218 -25.72 -26.27 5.83
CA LYS A 218 -24.95 -26.51 7.07
C LYS A 218 -24.37 -25.23 7.68
N GLN A 219 -24.35 -24.12 6.95
CA GLN A 219 -23.67 -22.87 7.33
C GLN A 219 -24.58 -21.85 8.05
N ALA A 220 -25.67 -22.31 8.68
CA ALA A 220 -26.63 -21.45 9.38
C ALA A 220 -27.09 -20.25 8.53
N TRP A 221 -27.05 -19.02 9.07
CA TRP A 221 -27.52 -17.82 8.39
C TRP A 221 -26.68 -17.43 7.16
N VAL A 222 -25.38 -17.75 7.15
CA VAL A 222 -24.50 -17.52 6.00
C VAL A 222 -24.96 -18.36 4.81
N GLY A 223 -25.34 -19.61 5.09
CA GLY A 223 -25.90 -20.54 4.12
C GLY A 223 -27.20 -20.04 3.49
N ALA A 224 -28.15 -19.59 4.32
CA ALA A 224 -29.43 -19.07 3.86
C ALA A 224 -29.26 -17.81 2.98
N LEU A 225 -28.42 -16.86 3.39
CA LEU A 225 -28.09 -15.68 2.59
C LEU A 225 -27.44 -16.08 1.26
N SER A 226 -26.46 -16.98 1.30
CA SER A 226 -25.75 -17.46 0.12
C SER A 226 -26.70 -18.14 -0.86
N MET A 227 -27.60 -19.01 -0.40
CA MET A 227 -28.65 -19.61 -1.24
C MET A 227 -29.57 -18.55 -1.85
N GLY A 228 -29.98 -17.54 -1.07
CA GLY A 228 -30.74 -16.40 -1.60
C GLY A 228 -30.02 -15.69 -2.74
N MET A 229 -28.73 -15.38 -2.57
CA MET A 229 -27.90 -14.75 -3.60
C MET A 229 -27.67 -15.66 -4.82
N LYS A 230 -27.54 -16.97 -4.61
CA LYS A 230 -27.35 -17.98 -5.67
C LYS A 230 -28.51 -17.98 -6.66
N TYR A 231 -29.75 -17.91 -6.14
CA TYR A 231 -30.96 -18.08 -6.93
C TYR A 231 -31.72 -16.77 -7.25
N ILE A 232 -31.20 -15.61 -6.85
CA ILE A 232 -31.89 -14.31 -7.01
C ILE A 232 -32.24 -14.00 -8.48
N ARG A 233 -31.41 -14.46 -9.43
CA ARG A 233 -31.61 -14.22 -10.87
C ARG A 233 -32.53 -15.25 -11.54
N GLU A 234 -32.75 -16.41 -10.91
CA GLU A 234 -33.66 -17.44 -11.44
C GLU A 234 -35.13 -17.10 -11.15
N GLN A 235 -35.38 -16.39 -10.04
CA GLN A 235 -36.72 -15.91 -9.68
C GLN A 235 -37.23 -14.82 -10.64
N GLU A 236 -36.35 -14.03 -11.26
CA GLU A 236 -36.71 -13.01 -12.26
C GLU A 236 -37.06 -13.60 -13.64
N LEU A 237 -36.70 -14.86 -13.91
CA LEU A 237 -36.93 -15.54 -15.19
C LEU A 237 -38.20 -16.40 -15.20
N SER A 238 -38.96 -16.45 -14.10
CA SER A 238 -40.28 -17.06 -14.07
C SER A 238 -41.33 -16.10 -14.65
N PRO A 239 -42.10 -16.49 -15.68
CA PRO A 239 -43.10 -15.64 -16.35
C PRO A 239 -44.28 -15.25 -15.44
#